data_AF-A0A843K897-F1
#
_entry.id   AF-A0A843K897-F1
#
_cell.length_a   1.000
_cell.length_b   1.000
_cell.length_c   1.000
_cell.angle_alpha   90.00
_cell.angle_beta   90.00
_cell.angle_gamma   90.00
#
_symmetry.space_group_name_H-M   'P 1'
#
loop_
_entity.id
_entity.type
_entity.pdbx_description
1 polymer ?
#
loop_
_entity_poly.entity_id
_entity_poly.type
_entity_poly.pdbx_seq_one_letter_code
_entity_poly.pdbx_strand_id
1 'polypeptide(L)' 'MASESLFQSWNDYRRALSQEDREAFDRLSDKVRLHASACSVAAFLDPLEGALLSILLEQEKELERLRKRA' A
#
# COMPACT_ATOMS: atom_id res chain seq x y z
N MET A 1 -11.01 4.48 9.34
CA MET A 1 -10.94 4.77 7.88
C MET A 1 -11.06 3.45 7.13
N ALA A 2 -11.65 3.43 5.94
CA ALA A 2 -11.93 2.18 5.22
C ALA A 2 -10.69 1.34 4.92
N SER A 3 -9.53 1.98 4.72
CA SER A 3 -8.23 1.32 4.56
C SER A 3 -7.74 0.60 5.82
N GLU A 4 -8.08 1.05 7.02
CA GLU A 4 -7.69 0.37 8.27
C GLU A 4 -8.35 -1.01 8.38
N SER A 5 -9.63 -1.11 7.98
CA SER A 5 -10.35 -2.38 7.95
C SER A 5 -9.75 -3.39 6.96
N LEU A 6 -9.16 -2.89 5.87
CA LEU A 6 -8.47 -3.72 4.88
C LEU A 6 -7.17 -4.30 5.45
N PHE A 7 -6.37 -3.51 6.16
CA PHE A 7 -5.15 -4.03 6.78
C PHE A 7 -5.45 -5.06 7.88
N GLN A 8 -6.55 -4.88 8.61
CA GLN A 8 -7.00 -5.88 9.58
C GLN A 8 -7.39 -7.20 8.92
N SER A 9 -8.05 -7.18 7.75
CA SER A 9 -8.40 -8.42 7.04
C SER A 9 -7.18 -9.17 6.48
N TRP A 10 -6.06 -8.47 6.28
CA TRP A 10 -4.79 -9.05 5.85
C TRP A 10 -3.89 -9.52 6.99
N ASN A 11 -4.32 -9.40 8.25
CA ASN A 11 -3.45 -9.69 9.39
C ASN A 11 -3.00 -11.16 9.43
N ASP A 12 -3.85 -12.11 9.05
CA ASP A 12 -3.45 -13.53 8.98
C ASP A 12 -2.42 -13.80 7.87
N TYR A 13 -2.57 -13.13 6.72
CA TYR A 13 -1.55 -13.16 5.66
C TYR A 13 -0.22 -12.60 6.17
N ARG A 14 -0.24 -11.41 6.80
CA ARG A 14 0.93 -10.79 7.42
C ARG A 14 1.59 -11.72 8.44
N ARG A 15 0.81 -12.43 9.26
CA ARG A 15 1.34 -13.40 10.24
C ARG A 15 1.97 -14.63 9.60
N ALA A 16 1.60 -15.00 8.37
CA ALA A 16 2.23 -16.11 7.66
C ALA A 16 3.58 -15.73 7.01
N LEU A 17 3.86 -14.44 6.83
CA LEU A 17 5.08 -13.93 6.21
C LEU A 17 6.34 -14.13 7.08
N SER A 18 7.50 -14.21 6.42
CA SER A 18 8.82 -14.12 7.07
C SER A 18 9.01 -12.76 7.76
N GLN A 19 10.03 -12.61 8.62
CA GLN A 19 10.29 -11.32 9.25
C GLN A 19 10.59 -10.22 8.22
N GLU A 20 11.43 -10.51 7.23
CA GLU A 20 11.78 -9.58 6.15
C GLU A 20 10.54 -9.16 5.34
N ASP A 21 9.69 -10.13 4.98
CA ASP A 21 8.47 -9.87 4.23
C ASP A 21 7.43 -9.10 5.05
N ARG A 22 7.35 -9.32 6.38
CA ARG A 22 6.48 -8.53 7.26
C ARG A 22 6.90 -7.07 7.29
N GLU A 23 8.20 -6.80 7.39
CA GLU A 23 8.71 -5.43 7.33
C GLU A 23 8.41 -4.77 5.98
N ALA A 24 8.51 -5.52 4.88
CA ALA A 24 8.11 -5.05 3.56
C ALA A 24 6.59 -4.78 3.46
N PHE A 25 5.78 -5.66 4.04
CA PHE A 25 4.33 -5.50 4.11
C PHE A 25 3.92 -4.28 4.92
N ASP A 26 4.56 -4.03 6.07
CA ASP A 26 4.24 -2.89 6.93
C ASP A 26 4.44 -1.55 6.20
N ARG A 27 5.49 -1.46 5.35
CA ARG A 27 5.73 -0.29 4.48
C ARG A 27 4.63 -0.06 3.44
N LEU A 28 3.85 -1.07 3.07
CA LEU A 28 2.71 -0.89 2.16
C LEU A 28 1.61 -0.04 2.81
N SER A 29 1.42 -0.19 4.12
CA SER A 29 0.41 0.60 4.84
C SER A 29 0.72 2.10 4.82
N ASP A 30 1.99 2.46 4.90
CA ASP A 30 2.43 3.85 4.76
C ASP A 30 2.16 4.40 3.36
N LYS A 31 2.42 3.60 2.31
CA LYS A 31 2.12 3.96 0.91
C LYS A 31 0.63 4.23 0.71
N VAL A 32 -0.25 3.44 1.32
CA VAL A 32 -1.71 3.65 1.27
C VAL A 32 -2.12 4.91 2.05
N ARG A 33 -1.57 5.13 3.24
CA ARG A 33 -1.87 6.33 4.05
C ARG A 33 -1.46 7.62 3.34
N LEU A 34 -0.34 7.61 2.62
CA LEU A 34 0.16 8.76 1.87
C LEU A 34 -0.85 9.27 0.82
N HIS A 35 -1.64 8.37 0.24
CA HIS A 35 -2.58 8.66 -0.84
C HIS A 35 -4.05 8.64 -0.39
N ALA A 36 -4.32 8.55 0.92
CA ALA A 36 -5.68 8.47 1.45
C ALA A 36 -6.59 9.64 1.02
N SER A 37 -6.04 10.85 0.84
CA SER A 37 -6.76 12.00 0.31
C SER A 37 -7.15 11.82 -1.16
N ALA A 38 -6.23 11.33 -2.00
CA ALA A 38 -6.49 11.04 -3.41
C ALA A 38 -7.53 9.93 -3.56
N CYS A 39 -7.46 8.87 -2.75
CA CYS A 39 -8.49 7.82 -2.73
C CYS A 39 -9.87 8.36 -2.34
N SER A 40 -9.92 9.32 -1.40
CA SER A 40 -11.18 9.95 -0.99
C SER A 40 -11.79 10.79 -2.12
N VAL A 41 -10.96 11.50 -2.89
CA VAL A 41 -11.41 12.27 -4.07
C VAL A 41 -11.89 11.34 -5.19
N ALA A 42 -11.19 10.24 -5.43
CA ALA A 42 -11.54 9.26 -6.45
C ALA A 42 -12.83 8.48 -6.13
N ALA A 43 -13.29 8.52 -4.87
CA ALA A 43 -14.50 7.87 -4.39
C ALA A 43 -14.56 6.37 -4.76
N PHE A 44 -13.44 5.65 -4.55
CA PHE A 44 -13.38 4.20 -4.78
C PHE A 44 -14.50 3.47 -4.01
N LEU A 45 -15.19 2.56 -4.70
CA LEU A 45 -16.26 1.76 -4.11
C LEU A 45 -15.69 0.67 -3.20
N ASP A 46 -14.55 0.10 -3.58
CA ASP A 46 -13.80 -0.86 -2.77
C ASP A 46 -12.49 -0.20 -2.25
N PRO A 47 -12.28 -0.14 -0.92
CA PRO A 47 -11.02 0.32 -0.32
C PRO A 47 -9.78 -0.41 -0.84
N LEU A 48 -9.92 -1.66 -1.32
CA LEU A 48 -8.86 -2.43 -1.95
C LEU A 48 -8.30 -1.73 -3.19
N GLU A 49 -9.15 -1.19 -4.05
CA GLU A 49 -8.73 -0.52 -5.29
C GLU A 49 -7.84 0.68 -5.00
N GLY A 50 -8.26 1.52 -4.05
CA GLY A 50 -7.47 2.68 -3.61
C GLY A 50 -6.15 2.27 -2.97
N ALA A 51 -6.16 1.22 -2.15
CA ALA A 51 -4.95 0.71 -1.52
C ALA A 51 -3.94 0.17 -2.55
N LEU A 52 -4.39 -0.68 -3.47
CA LEU A 52 -3.53 -1.26 -4.51
C LEU A 52 -2.98 -0.18 -5.44
N LEU A 53 -3.80 0.79 -5.87
CA LEU A 53 -3.34 1.88 -6.72
C LEU A 53 -2.27 2.73 -6.02
N SER A 54 -2.46 3.02 -4.73
CA SER A 54 -1.49 3.77 -3.93
C SER A 54 -0.15 3.04 -3.80
N ILE A 55 -0.19 1.73 -3.60
CA ILE A 55 1.00 0.88 -3.53
C ILE A 55 1.75 0.89 -4.86
N LEU A 56 1.04 0.64 -5.97
CA LEU A 56 1.61 0.61 -7.31
C LEU A 56 2.22 1.96 -7.69
N LEU A 57 1.57 3.07 -7.35
CA LEU A 57 2.06 4.41 -7.65
C LEU A 57 3.39 4.71 -6.94
N GLU A 58 3.51 4.38 -5.65
CA GLU A 58 4.78 4.57 -4.94
C GLU A 58 5.87 3.60 -5.41
N GLN A 59 5.51 2.39 -5.82
CA GLN A 59 6.45 1.45 -6.43
C GLN A 59 6.97 1.96 -7.78
N GLU A 60 6.11 2.50 -8.66
CA GLU A 60 6.56 3.06 -9.95
C GLU A 60 7.52 4.24 -9.74
N LYS A 61 7.23 5.12 -8.77
CA LYS A 61 8.14 6.22 -8.39
C LYS A 61 9.48 5.71 -7.86
N GLU A 62 9.48 4.64 -7.08
CA GLU A 62 10.69 4.01 -6.56
C GLU A 62 11.52 3.37 -7.68
N LEU A 63 10.88 2.66 -8.60
CA LEU A 63 11.52 2.11 -9.81
C LEU A 63 12.13 3.22 -10.68
N GLU A 64 11.41 4.32 -10.89
CA GLU A 64 11.93 5.47 -11.64
C GLU A 64 13.16 6.09 -10.97
N ARG A 65 13.16 6.22 -9.63
CA ARG A 65 14.32 6.71 -8.87
C ARG A 65 15.51 5.78 -9.01
N LEU A 66 15.30 4.47 -8.97
CA LEU A 66 16.37 3.47 -9.17
C LEU A 66 16.93 3.54 -10.60
N ARG A 67 16.06 3.64 -11.62
CA ARG A 67 16.47 3.79 -13.03
C ARG A 67 17.29 5.06 -13.27
N LYS A 68 16.98 6.16 -12.60
CA LYS A 68 17.74 7.43 -12.72
C LYS A 68 19.08 7.44 -11.98
N ARG A 69 19.34 6.46 -11.12
CA ARG A 69 20.59 6.32 -10.36
C ARG A 69 21.57 5.34 -11.02
N ALA A 70 21.10 4.57 -12.00
CA ALA A 70 21.90 3.68 -12.85
C ALA A 70 22.46 4.45 -14.05
#